data_AF-A0A7K3SA09-F1
#
_entry.id   AF-A0A7K3SA09-F1
#
_cell.length_a   1.000
_cell.length_b   1.000
_cell.length_c   1.000
_cell.angle_alpha   90.00
_cell.angle_beta   90.00
_cell.angle_gamma   90.00
#
_symmetry.space_group_name_H-M   'P 1'
#
loop_
_entity.id
_entity.type
_entity.pdbx_description
1 polymer ?
#
loop_
_entity_poly.entity_id
_entity_poly.type
_entity_poly.pdbx_seq_one_letter_code
_entity_poly.pdbx_strand_id
1 'polypeptide(L)'
;MRWLVGWSSIAASFGTVGAVGNGGEGRTVHPVGSQLLWGDPDPLWAVGDWRPDEIRVIGVATPEGAPTARLAVLGCCGATDEQLRVGLLAARGGAM
;
A
#
# COMPACT_ATOMS: atom_id res chain seq x y z
N MET A 1 -8.41 9.31 16.38
CA MET A 1 -9.18 8.95 15.15
C MET A 1 -8.21 8.26 14.23
N ARG A 2 -8.61 7.12 13.67
CA ARG A 2 -7.71 6.20 12.96
C ARG A 2 -8.18 6.03 11.52
N TRP A 3 -7.34 6.38 10.56
CA TRP A 3 -7.68 6.32 9.15
C TRP A 3 -6.46 6.01 8.28
N LEU A 4 -6.72 5.61 7.05
CA LEU A 4 -5.72 5.34 6.02
C LEU A 4 -5.80 6.40 4.93
N VAL A 5 -4.64 6.82 4.43
CA VAL A 5 -4.52 7.75 3.30
C VAL A 5 -3.59 7.13 2.30
N GLY A 6 -3.95 7.17 1.03
CA GLY A 6 -3.06 6.76 -0.06
C GLY A 6 -3.61 7.20 -1.39
N TRP A 7 -2.82 7.01 -2.43
CA TRP A 7 -3.26 7.24 -3.81
C TRP A 7 -3.06 5.99 -4.64
N SER A 8 -3.92 5.81 -5.64
CA SER A 8 -3.83 4.73 -6.60
C SER A 8 -3.63 5.31 -7.99
N SER A 9 -2.52 4.96 -8.63
CA SER A 9 -2.14 5.29 -10.00
C SER A 9 -3.11 4.67 -11.02
N ILE A 10 -3.80 3.58 -10.68
CA ILE A 10 -4.94 3.04 -11.44
C ILE A 10 -5.99 4.13 -11.68
N ALA A 11 -6.23 5.01 -10.70
CA ALA A 11 -7.18 6.10 -10.83
C ALA A 11 -6.73 7.30 -11.66
N ALA A 12 -5.43 7.46 -11.84
CA ALA A 12 -4.87 8.49 -12.72
C ALA A 12 -4.94 8.10 -14.22
N SER A 13 -5.12 6.81 -14.54
CA SER A 13 -5.20 6.34 -15.95
C SER A 13 -6.58 6.56 -16.59
N PHE A 14 -7.65 6.77 -15.82
CA PHE A 14 -8.97 7.11 -16.35
C PHE A 14 -9.18 8.63 -16.44
N GLY A 15 -8.57 9.23 -17.46
CA GLY A 15 -9.13 10.39 -18.18
C GLY A 15 -9.42 11.68 -17.40
N THR A 16 -8.76 11.94 -16.27
CA THR A 16 -8.90 13.21 -15.55
C THR A 16 -7.56 13.91 -15.37
N VAL A 17 -7.56 15.22 -15.63
CA VAL A 17 -6.43 16.13 -15.53
C VAL A 17 -5.83 16.04 -14.11
N GLY A 18 -4.65 15.41 -14.01
CA GLY A 18 -3.97 15.19 -12.73
C GLY A 18 -2.93 14.07 -12.72
N ALA A 19 -2.49 13.57 -13.88
CA ALA A 19 -1.37 12.64 -13.96
C ALA A 19 -0.09 13.32 -13.45
N VAL A 20 0.32 13.00 -12.23
CA VAL A 20 1.71 13.22 -11.80
C VAL A 20 2.58 12.32 -12.66
N GLY A 21 3.30 12.94 -13.58
CA GLY A 21 4.03 12.26 -14.65
C GLY A 21 5.14 11.34 -14.16
N ASN A 22 5.61 10.51 -15.08
CA ASN A 22 6.80 9.69 -14.93
C ASN A 22 8.04 10.59 -14.82
N GLY A 23 8.61 10.71 -13.61
CA GLY A 23 9.93 11.29 -13.37
C GLY A 23 9.93 12.63 -12.61
N GLY A 24 10.42 12.58 -11.36
CA GLY A 24 11.01 13.71 -10.64
C GLY A 24 10.03 14.70 -10.03
N GLU A 25 9.87 14.67 -8.71
CA GLU A 25 9.25 15.75 -7.91
C GLU A 25 7.75 16.00 -8.14
N GLY A 26 6.98 14.94 -8.41
CA GLY A 26 5.59 14.93 -7.97
C GLY A 26 5.58 15.09 -6.46
N ARG A 27 5.16 16.24 -5.94
CA ARG A 27 5.15 16.56 -4.51
C ARG A 27 4.44 15.46 -3.74
N THR A 28 5.18 14.49 -3.21
CA THR A 28 4.64 13.42 -2.38
C THR A 28 3.98 14.08 -1.17
N VAL A 29 2.66 14.18 -1.18
CA VAL A 29 1.90 14.86 -0.14
C VAL A 29 1.98 14.03 1.14
N HIS A 30 2.90 14.38 2.03
CA HIS A 30 3.07 13.66 3.29
C HIS A 30 1.98 14.08 4.29
N PRO A 31 1.04 13.21 4.69
CA PRO A 31 0.03 13.59 5.67
C PRO A 31 0.70 13.89 7.02
N VAL A 32 0.29 14.97 7.68
CA VAL A 32 0.84 15.35 8.99
C VAL A 32 0.42 14.32 10.05
N GLY A 33 1.34 13.92 10.93
CA GLY A 33 1.06 12.95 11.99
C GLY A 33 0.77 11.54 11.47
N SER A 34 1.44 11.15 10.39
CA SER A 34 1.27 9.85 9.73
C SER A 34 2.54 9.00 9.78
N GLN A 35 2.35 7.68 9.61
CA GLN A 35 3.42 6.71 9.38
C GLN A 35 3.27 6.12 7.98
N LEU A 36 4.38 6.05 7.23
CA LEU A 36 4.40 5.46 5.89
C LEU A 36 4.37 3.92 5.98
N LEU A 37 3.40 3.29 5.31
CA LEU A 37 3.31 1.83 5.20
C LEU A 37 4.05 1.32 3.96
N TRP A 38 3.91 2.03 2.83
CA TRP A 38 4.75 1.83 1.66
C TRP A 38 4.72 3.08 0.77
N GLY A 39 5.82 3.31 0.05
CA GLY A 39 6.00 4.44 -0.86
C GLY A 39 5.52 4.16 -2.29
N ASP A 40 6.01 5.00 -3.21
CA ASP A 40 5.69 5.03 -4.63
C ASP A 40 5.60 3.64 -5.33
N PRO A 41 4.85 3.55 -6.44
CA PRO A 41 4.06 4.63 -7.09
C PRO A 41 2.70 4.90 -6.40
N ASP A 42 2.24 3.97 -5.57
CA ASP A 42 0.93 4.01 -4.91
C ASP A 42 1.10 4.01 -3.39
N PRO A 43 1.53 5.13 -2.80
CA PRO A 43 1.91 5.16 -1.41
C PRO A 43 0.70 5.07 -0.48
N LEU A 44 0.90 4.46 0.68
CA LEU A 44 -0.10 4.31 1.73
C LEU A 44 0.48 4.74 3.09
N TRP A 45 -0.30 5.51 3.83
CA TRP A 45 -0.02 5.98 5.18
C TRP A 45 -1.11 5.58 6.16
N ALA A 46 -0.71 5.28 7.39
CA ALA A 46 -1.61 5.23 8.53
C ALA A 46 -1.55 6.57 9.28
N VAL A 47 -2.71 7.18 9.53
CA VAL A 47 -2.82 8.52 10.13
C VAL A 47 -3.60 8.44 11.44
N GLY A 48 -3.12 9.16 12.45
CA GLY A 48 -3.69 9.17 13.79
C GLY A 48 -2.97 8.22 14.75
N ASP A 49 -3.67 7.76 15.77
CA ASP A 49 -3.12 7.06 16.94
C ASP A 49 -2.92 5.55 16.75
N TRP A 50 -2.63 5.11 15.52
CA TRP A 50 -2.28 3.72 15.23
C TRP A 50 -0.98 3.33 15.93
N ARG A 51 -0.97 2.19 16.62
CA ARG A 51 0.27 1.65 17.19
C ARG A 51 1.00 0.78 16.17
N PRO A 52 2.34 0.76 16.15
CA PRO A 52 3.09 -0.08 15.21
C PRO A 52 2.78 -1.58 15.31
N ASP A 53 2.48 -2.07 16.52
CA ASP A 53 2.08 -3.46 16.77
C ASP A 53 0.67 -3.80 16.26
N GLU A 54 -0.16 -2.79 15.99
CA GLU A 54 -1.48 -2.96 15.40
C GLU A 54 -1.45 -3.01 13.87
N ILE A 55 -0.29 -2.80 13.22
CA ILE A 55 -0.17 -2.76 11.77
C ILE A 55 0.87 -3.79 11.29
N ARG A 56 0.45 -4.67 10.39
CA ARG A 56 1.33 -5.63 9.71
C ARG A 56 1.31 -5.36 8.21
N VAL A 57 2.49 -5.13 7.65
CA VAL A 57 2.66 -4.92 6.19
C VAL A 57 3.32 -6.14 5.58
N ILE A 58 2.67 -6.73 4.59
CA ILE A 58 3.12 -7.90 3.86
C ILE A 58 3.38 -7.49 2.40
N GLY A 59 4.55 -7.83 1.88
CA GLY A 59 4.90 -7.67 0.48
C GLY A 59 5.26 -9.00 -0.15
N VAL A 60 4.92 -9.16 -1.43
CA VAL A 60 5.36 -10.28 -2.27
C VAL A 60 6.23 -9.71 -3.39
N ALA A 61 7.50 -10.08 -3.41
CA ALA A 61 8.48 -9.56 -4.36
C ALA A 61 8.30 -10.14 -5.78
N THR A 62 8.61 -9.33 -6.79
CA THR A 62 9.00 -9.81 -8.12
C THR A 62 10.46 -10.34 -8.05
N PRO A 63 10.90 -11.17 -9.00
CA PRO A 63 12.32 -11.50 -9.18
C PRO A 63 13.24 -10.27 -9.32
N GLU A 64 12.65 -9.12 -9.65
CA GLU A 64 13.29 -7.85 -9.99
C GLU A 64 13.44 -6.94 -8.76
N GLY A 65 12.98 -7.38 -7.58
CA GLY A 65 13.23 -6.73 -6.28
C GLY A 65 12.13 -5.80 -5.77
N ALA A 66 11.20 -5.35 -6.62
CA ALA A 66 10.04 -4.54 -6.20
C ALA A 66 8.83 -5.43 -5.83
N PRO A 67 8.01 -5.09 -4.80
CA PRO A 67 6.82 -5.86 -4.47
C PRO A 67 5.79 -5.80 -5.60
N THR A 68 5.38 -6.96 -6.12
CA THR A 68 4.30 -7.10 -7.10
C THR A 68 2.93 -6.79 -6.49
N ALA A 69 2.79 -7.10 -5.19
CA ALA A 69 1.58 -6.88 -4.42
C ALA A 69 1.96 -6.58 -2.96
N ARG A 70 1.18 -5.72 -2.32
CA ARG A 70 1.32 -5.30 -0.92
C ARG A 70 -0.02 -5.42 -0.20
N LEU A 71 0.02 -5.77 1.08
CA LEU A 71 -1.14 -5.91 1.95
C LEU A 71 -0.84 -5.26 3.30
N ALA A 72 -1.73 -4.41 3.81
CA ALA A 72 -1.71 -3.93 5.19
C ALA A 72 -2.83 -4.62 5.98
N VAL A 73 -2.50 -5.18 7.13
CA VAL A 73 -3.44 -5.76 8.08
C VAL A 73 -3.44 -4.88 9.33
N LEU A 74 -4.64 -4.44 9.74
CA LEU A 74 -4.83 -3.54 10.89
C LEU A 74 -5.62 -4.24 11.98
N GLY A 75 -5.14 -4.16 13.23
CA GLY A 75 -5.72 -4.84 14.38
C GLY A 75 -5.30 -6.32 14.51
N CYS A 76 -6.16 -7.14 15.12
CA CYS A 76 -5.83 -8.53 15.42
C CYS A 76 -6.17 -9.46 14.24
N CYS A 77 -5.13 -10.01 13.61
CA CYS A 77 -5.27 -11.09 12.63
C CYS A 77 -4.45 -12.29 13.09
N GLY A 78 -5.10 -13.44 13.26
CA GLY A 78 -4.45 -14.70 13.69
C GLY A 78 -3.63 -15.40 12.60
N ALA A 79 -3.66 -14.91 11.35
CA ALA A 79 -2.86 -15.47 10.27
C ALA A 79 -1.38 -15.12 10.43
N THR A 80 -0.50 -16.06 10.18
CA THR A 80 0.95 -15.81 10.10
C THR A 80 1.29 -15.01 8.85
N ASP A 81 2.47 -14.40 8.82
CA ASP A 81 2.93 -13.66 7.63
C ASP A 81 2.96 -14.55 6.39
N GLU A 82 3.30 -15.83 6.55
CA GLU A 82 3.34 -16.77 5.44
C GLU A 82 1.94 -17.10 4.90
N GLN A 83 0.97 -17.30 5.80
CA GLN A 83 -0.43 -17.48 5.39
C GLN A 83 -0.96 -16.26 4.64
N LEU A 84 -0.58 -15.04 5.08
CA LEU A 84 -0.94 -13.80 4.39
C LEU A 84 -0.26 -13.68 3.02
N ARG A 85 1.01 -14.07 2.89
CA ARG A 85 1.72 -14.07 1.59
C ARG A 85 1.07 -15.03 0.60
N VAL A 86 0.78 -16.26 1.03
CA VAL A 86 0.11 -17.28 0.21
C VAL A 86 -1.28 -16.79 -0.20
N GLY A 87 -2.06 -16.23 0.73
CA GLY A 87 -3.38 -15.66 0.43
C GLY A 87 -3.31 -14.51 -0.56
N LEU A 88 -2.35 -13.59 -0.40
CA LEU A 88 -2.13 -12.47 -1.32
C LEU A 88 -1.76 -12.93 -2.74
N LEU A 89 -0.88 -13.94 -2.84
CA LEU A 89 -0.53 -14.57 -4.11
C LEU A 89 -1.74 -15.22 -4.78
N ALA A 90 -2.55 -15.96 -4.03
CA ALA A 90 -3.74 -16.62 -4.54
C ALA A 90 -4.82 -15.61 -5.01
N ALA A 91 -5.06 -14.54 -4.24
CA ALA A 91 -6.05 -13.51 -4.57
C ALA A 91 -5.68 -12.73 -5.84
N ARG A 92 -4.39 -12.52 -6.12
CA ARG A 92 -3.92 -11.83 -7.33
C ARG A 92 -4.28 -12.59 -8.62
N GLY A 93 -4.51 -13.91 -8.57
CA GLY A 93 -4.92 -14.72 -9.72
C GLY A 93 -6.39 -14.60 -10.11
N GLY A 94 -7.19 -13.80 -9.39
CA GLY A 94 -8.65 -13.73 -9.54
C GLY A 94 -9.17 -12.59 -10.41
N ALA A 95 -9.06 -12.74 -11.73
CA ALA A 95 -10.02 -12.32 -12.76
C ALA A 95 -9.42 -12.68 -14.14
N MET A 96 -9.78 -13.86 -14.65
CA MET A 96 -9.70 -14.18 -16.09
C MET A 96 -11.07 -14.01 -16.71
#